data_AF-A0A7Y6ZQ58-F1
#
_entry.id   AF-A0A7Y6ZQ58-F1
#
_cell.length_a   1.000
_cell.length_b   1.000
_cell.length_c   1.000
_cell.angle_alpha   90.00
_cell.angle_beta   90.00
_cell.angle_gamma   90.00
#
_symmetry.space_group_name_H-M   'P 1'
#
loop_
_entity.id
_entity.type
_entity.pdbx_description
1 polymer ?
#
loop_
_entity_poly.entity_id
_entity_poly.type
_entity_poly.pdbx_seq_one_letter_code
_entity_poly.pdbx_strand_id
1 'polypeptide(L)'
;MTVLEKIKSPGFWTNVFKIAVPFFILLTVIMLFMNSWRAIFAGDFAKVNAANFSEGKWIRFWGIKIAISFIYALYIAIKKTK
;
A
#
# COMPACT_ATOMS: atom_id res chain seq x y z
N MET A 1 -21.89 -17.72 -1.06
CA MET A 1 -21.81 -16.86 0.13
C MET A 1 -22.06 -15.40 -0.21
N THR A 2 -22.80 -14.69 0.64
CA THR A 2 -22.89 -13.22 0.64
C THR A 2 -21.54 -12.59 0.97
N VAL A 3 -21.35 -11.30 0.68
CA VAL A 3 -20.11 -10.59 1.03
C VAL A 3 -19.84 -10.66 2.54
N LEU A 4 -20.89 -10.55 3.36
CA LEU A 4 -20.78 -10.60 4.82
C LEU A 4 -20.31 -11.98 5.31
N GLU A 5 -20.81 -13.06 4.70
CA GLU A 5 -20.38 -14.43 5.01
C GLU A 5 -18.91 -14.65 4.61
N LYS A 6 -18.48 -14.13 3.45
CA LYS A 6 -17.08 -14.23 3.00
C LYS A 6 -16.13 -13.51 3.95
N ILE A 7 -16.46 -12.31 4.42
CA ILE A 7 -15.62 -11.53 5.35
C ILE A 7 -15.46 -12.25 6.70
N LYS A 8 -16.50 -12.98 7.12
CA LYS A 8 -16.48 -13.79 8.36
C LYS A 8 -15.77 -15.15 8.18
N SER A 9 -15.43 -15.55 6.95
CA SER A 9 -14.80 -16.85 6.71
C SER A 9 -13.39 -16.92 7.33
N PRO A 10 -13.02 -18.07 7.92
CA PRO A 10 -11.68 -18.27 8.46
C PRO A 10 -10.60 -18.01 7.40
N GLY A 11 -9.58 -17.23 7.76
CA GLY A 11 -8.48 -16.92 6.84
C GLY A 11 -8.76 -15.84 5.80
N PHE A 12 -9.98 -15.27 5.73
CA PHE A 12 -10.28 -14.14 4.84
C PHE A 12 -9.29 -12.99 5.04
N TRP A 13 -9.15 -12.52 6.29
CA TRP A 13 -8.24 -11.42 6.64
C TRP A 13 -6.78 -11.77 6.40
N THR A 14 -6.37 -13.02 6.64
CA THR A 14 -5.04 -13.51 6.29
C THR A 14 -4.77 -13.35 4.79
N ASN A 15 -5.74 -13.69 3.93
CA ASN A 15 -5.63 -13.50 2.48
C ASN A 15 -5.61 -12.02 2.09
N VAL A 16 -6.41 -11.17 2.75
CA VAL A 16 -6.36 -9.72 2.55
C VAL A 16 -4.95 -9.19 2.84
N PHE A 17 -4.37 -9.49 4.01
CA PHE A 17 -3.04 -9.00 4.36
C PHE A 17 -1.93 -9.57 3.47
N LYS A 18 -2.04 -10.84 3.05
CA LYS A 18 -1.13 -11.46 2.08
C LYS A 18 -1.10 -10.75 0.72
N ILE A 19 -2.17 -10.04 0.36
CA ILE A 19 -2.26 -9.27 -0.89
C ILE A 19 -1.92 -7.80 -0.64
N ALA A 20 -2.49 -7.20 0.41
CA ALA A 20 -2.35 -5.78 0.72
C ALA A 20 -0.89 -5.40 1.00
N VAL A 21 -0.16 -6.21 1.79
CA VAL A 21 1.20 -5.86 2.22
C VAL A 21 2.19 -5.86 1.04
N PRO A 22 2.29 -6.92 0.21
CA PRO A 22 3.19 -6.88 -0.95
C PRO A 22 2.84 -5.76 -1.93
N PHE A 23 1.55 -5.53 -2.18
CA PHE A 23 1.08 -4.49 -3.09
C PHE A 23 1.40 -3.08 -2.57
N PHE A 24 1.23 -2.84 -1.26
CA PHE A 24 1.61 -1.60 -0.61
C PHE A 24 3.12 -1.31 -0.72
N ILE A 25 3.94 -2.34 -0.49
CA ILE A 25 5.40 -2.23 -0.62
C ILE A 25 5.76 -1.86 -2.06
N LEU A 26 5.19 -2.57 -3.05
CA LEU A 26 5.42 -2.28 -4.46
C LEU A 26 5.06 -0.83 -4.82
N LEU A 27 3.87 -0.37 -4.44
CA LEU A 27 3.45 1.01 -4.67
C LEU A 27 4.34 2.04 -3.98
N THR A 28 4.83 1.72 -2.77
CA THR A 28 5.74 2.58 -2.03
C THR A 28 7.05 2.75 -2.78
N VAL A 29 7.64 1.63 -3.22
CA VAL A 29 8.91 1.62 -3.96
C VAL A 29 8.80 2.37 -5.29
N ILE A 30 7.75 2.08 -6.08
CA ILE A 30 7.50 2.77 -7.36
C ILE A 30 7.41 4.29 -7.15
N MET A 31 6.62 4.73 -6.18
CA MET A 31 6.41 6.15 -5.91
C MET A 31 7.67 6.85 -5.40
N LEU A 32 8.48 6.18 -4.57
CA LEU A 32 9.77 6.71 -4.12
C LEU A 32 10.75 6.89 -5.29
N PHE A 33 10.83 5.92 -6.19
CA PHE A 33 11.69 6.04 -7.36
C PHE A 33 11.19 7.13 -8.31
N MET A 34 9.90 7.21 -8.61
CA MET A 34 9.36 8.25 -9.48
C MET A 34 9.65 9.66 -8.95
N ASN A 35 9.50 9.89 -7.64
CA ASN A 35 9.67 11.22 -7.05
C ASN A 35 11.13 11.56 -6.70
N SER A 36 11.98 10.56 -6.45
CA SER A 36 13.27 10.80 -5.78
C SER A 36 14.40 9.84 -6.16
N TRP A 37 14.32 9.11 -7.29
CA TRP A 37 15.37 8.13 -7.67
C TRP A 37 16.79 8.70 -7.63
N ARG A 38 17.03 9.89 -8.21
CA ARG A 38 18.38 10.50 -8.21
C ARG A 38 18.89 10.77 -6.79
N ALA A 39 18.02 11.26 -5.90
CA ALA A 39 18.38 11.54 -4.52
C ALA A 39 18.63 10.24 -3.73
N ILE A 40 17.83 9.20 -3.99
CA ILE A 40 18.02 7.86 -3.39
C ILE A 40 19.39 7.29 -3.77
N PHE A 41 19.73 7.27 -5.07
CA PHE A 41 21.01 6.73 -5.53
C PHE A 41 22.21 7.60 -5.16
N ALA A 42 22.00 8.90 -4.93
CA ALA A 42 23.03 9.80 -4.41
C ALA A 42 23.17 9.78 -2.87
N GLY A 43 22.30 9.05 -2.15
CA GLY A 43 22.30 9.02 -0.68
C GLY A 43 21.78 10.30 0.00
N ASP A 44 21.14 11.20 -0.74
CA ASP A 44 20.61 12.48 -0.23
C ASP A 44 19.20 12.28 0.38
N PHE A 45 19.15 11.66 1.56
CA PHE A 45 17.89 11.37 2.25
C PHE A 45 17.20 12.62 2.82
N ALA A 46 17.92 13.72 3.02
CA ALA A 46 17.32 15.00 3.39
C ALA A 46 16.38 15.50 2.27
N LYS A 47 16.83 15.39 1.01
CA LYS A 47 16.02 15.71 -0.16
C LYS A 47 14.88 14.72 -0.37
N VAL A 48 15.09 13.42 -0.12
CA VAL A 48 14.00 12.42 -0.14
C VAL A 48 12.92 12.77 0.88
N ASN A 49 13.32 13.15 2.10
CA ASN A 49 12.40 13.57 3.16
C ASN A 49 11.60 14.82 2.79
N ALA A 50 12.28 15.86 2.30
CA ALA A 50 11.62 17.11 1.89
C ALA A 50 10.60 16.90 0.75
N ALA A 51 10.92 16.01 -0.19
CA ALA A 51 10.08 15.73 -1.35
C ALA A 51 8.84 14.88 -1.02
N ASN A 52 8.94 13.94 -0.07
CA ASN A 52 7.89 12.92 0.12
C ASN A 52 7.21 12.94 1.49
N PHE A 53 7.88 13.43 2.54
CA PHE A 53 7.48 13.14 3.92
C PHE A 53 7.31 14.38 4.80
N SER A 54 8.15 15.41 4.64
CA SER A 54 8.09 16.64 5.45
C SER A 54 6.78 17.42 5.25
N GLU A 55 6.50 18.37 6.14
CA GLU A 55 5.37 19.32 6.00
C GLU A 55 4.00 18.63 5.84
N GLY A 56 3.82 17.48 6.49
CA GLY A 56 2.58 16.69 6.41
C GLY A 56 2.40 15.90 5.12
N LYS A 57 3.33 15.96 4.16
CA LYS A 57 3.28 15.19 2.91
C LYS A 57 3.22 13.69 3.17
N TRP A 58 3.78 13.21 4.28
CA TRP A 58 3.71 11.81 4.69
C TRP A 58 2.26 11.30 4.78
N ILE A 59 1.30 12.13 5.24
CA ILE A 59 -0.11 11.71 5.38
C ILE A 59 -0.68 11.33 4.01
N ARG A 60 -0.47 12.21 3.02
CA ARG A 60 -0.89 11.95 1.64
C ARG A 60 -0.11 10.80 1.04
N PHE A 61 1.20 10.76 1.28
CA PHE A 61 2.08 9.73 0.74
C PHE A 61 1.68 8.33 1.20
N TRP A 62 1.42 8.15 2.50
CA TRP A 62 1.07 6.85 3.09
C TRP A 62 -0.43 6.55 2.96
N GLY A 63 -1.30 7.52 3.24
CA GLY A 63 -2.74 7.33 3.29
C GLY A 63 -3.32 6.80 1.98
N ILE A 64 -2.92 7.38 0.84
CA ILE A 64 -3.38 6.92 -0.48
C ILE A 64 -2.94 5.47 -0.73
N LYS A 65 -1.68 5.13 -0.40
CA LYS A 65 -1.15 3.79 -0.64
C LYS A 65 -1.83 2.76 0.25
N ILE A 66 -2.07 3.07 1.53
CA ILE A 66 -2.81 2.20 2.45
C ILE A 66 -4.22 1.97 1.92
N ALA A 67 -4.94 3.04 1.56
CA ALA A 67 -6.31 2.94 1.06
C ALA A 67 -6.41 2.09 -0.21
N ILE A 68 -5.60 2.39 -1.23
CA ILE A 68 -5.63 1.65 -2.50
C ILE A 68 -5.24 0.18 -2.28
N SER A 69 -4.21 -0.08 -1.47
CA SER A 69 -3.76 -1.46 -1.23
C SER A 69 -4.81 -2.29 -0.51
N PHE A 70 -5.50 -1.70 0.47
CA PHE A 70 -6.54 -2.39 1.21
C PHE A 70 -7.79 -2.61 0.37
N ILE A 71 -8.24 -1.60 -0.40
CA ILE A 71 -9.40 -1.73 -1.31
C ILE A 71 -9.12 -2.81 -2.37
N TYR A 72 -7.94 -2.79 -2.98
CA TYR A 72 -7.54 -3.81 -3.95
C TYR A 72 -7.52 -5.22 -3.33
N ALA A 73 -6.91 -5.36 -2.16
CA ALA A 73 -6.84 -6.65 -1.46
C ALA A 73 -8.22 -7.18 -1.07
N LEU A 74 -9.12 -6.31 -0.57
CA LEU A 74 -10.50 -6.67 -0.26
C LEU A 74 -11.24 -7.17 -1.50
N TYR A 75 -11.14 -6.45 -2.62
CA TYR A 75 -11.78 -6.86 -3.88
C TYR A 75 -11.31 -8.25 -4.33
N ILE A 76 -10.00 -8.52 -4.30
CA ILE A 76 -9.44 -9.81 -4.69
C ILE A 76 -9.85 -10.90 -3.69
N ALA A 77 -9.79 -10.65 -2.37
CA ALA A 77 -10.16 -11.62 -1.35
C ALA A 77 -11.65 -12.00 -1.42
N ILE A 78 -12.55 -11.04 -1.66
CA ILE A 78 -13.99 -11.28 -1.86
C ILE A 78 -14.24 -12.14 -3.09
N LYS A 79 -13.49 -11.93 -4.18
CA LYS A 79 -13.61 -12.74 -5.39
C LYS A 79 -13.08 -14.16 -5.23
N LYS A 80 -11.99 -14.35 -4.46
CA LYS A 80 -11.35 -15.66 -4.27
C LYS A 80 -12.00 -16.53 -3.21
N THR A 81 -12.64 -15.91 -2.21
CA THR A 81 -13.38 -16.63 -1.17
C THR A 81 -14.68 -17.17 -1.79
N LYS A 82 -14.80 -18.49 -1.90
CA LYS A 82 -15.96 -19.17 -2.51
C LYS A 82 -17.02 -19.42 -1.47
#